data_AF-A0A8J2NMF5-F1
#
_entry.id   AF-A0A8J2NMF5-F1
#
_cell.length_a   1.000
_cell.length_b   1.000
_cell.length_c   1.000
_cell.angle_alpha   90.00
_cell.angle_beta   90.00
_cell.angle_gamma   90.00
#
_symmetry.space_group_name_H-M   'P 1'
#
loop_
_entity.id
_entity.type
_entity.pdbx_description
1 polymer ?
#
loop_
_entity_poly.entity_id
_entity_poly.type
_entity_poly.pdbx_seq_one_letter_code
_entity_poly.pdbx_strand_id
1 'polypeptide(L)'
;MSQPTLTAGYTSPESEPFKVSHQLPAISSTASTTDKASFLEALRASIAATQATINQELTARMEQDKARDAAAEAKEEENYGEEVVEEED
;
A
#
# COMPACT_ATOMS: atom_id res chain seq x y z
N MET A 1 26.98 -14.99 -8.97
CA MET A 1 26.13 -15.05 -7.77
C MET A 1 24.93 -14.16 -8.01
N SER A 2 23.70 -14.65 -7.88
CA SER A 2 22.50 -13.82 -8.03
C SER A 2 22.26 -13.04 -6.74
N GLN A 3 21.98 -11.73 -6.83
CA GLN A 3 21.55 -10.95 -5.67
C GLN A 3 20.06 -11.18 -5.42
N PRO A 4 19.67 -11.62 -4.21
CA PRO A 4 18.27 -11.78 -3.88
C PRO A 4 17.58 -10.42 -3.72
N THR A 5 16.27 -10.40 -3.96
CA THR A 5 15.43 -9.21 -3.84
C THR A 5 14.22 -9.53 -2.97
N LEU A 6 13.93 -8.67 -2.00
CA LEU A 6 12.67 -8.68 -1.28
C LEU A 6 11.65 -7.84 -2.07
N THR A 7 10.52 -8.43 -2.43
CA THR A 7 9.47 -7.74 -3.18
C THR A 7 8.11 -7.91 -2.51
N ALA A 8 7.32 -6.84 -2.53
CA ALA A 8 5.90 -6.87 -2.17
C ALA A 8 5.09 -6.18 -3.27
N GLY A 9 3.88 -6.67 -3.53
CA GLY A 9 2.98 -6.10 -4.52
C GLY A 9 1.57 -6.02 -3.97
N TYR A 10 0.92 -4.88 -4.21
CA TYR A 10 -0.47 -4.64 -3.87
C TYR A 10 -1.27 -4.38 -5.13
N THR A 11 -2.48 -4.92 -5.17
CA THR A 11 -3.45 -4.72 -6.25
C THR A 11 -4.85 -4.60 -5.64
N SER A 12 -5.65 -3.69 -6.16
CA SER A 12 -7.06 -3.51 -5.78
C SER A 12 -7.89 -3.21 -7.03
N PRO A 13 -9.19 -3.58 -7.06
CA PRO A 13 -10.11 -3.15 -8.10
C PRO A 13 -10.34 -1.63 -8.10
N GLU A 14 -10.24 -1.00 -6.94
CA GLU A 14 -10.66 0.40 -6.72
C GLU A 14 -9.49 1.36 -6.50
N SER A 15 -8.28 0.84 -6.32
CA SER A 15 -7.10 1.64 -5.99
C SER A 15 -5.90 1.25 -6.85
N GLU A 16 -5.07 2.23 -7.21
CA GLU A 16 -3.88 1.99 -8.03
C GLU A 16 -2.91 0.97 -7.39
N PRO A 17 -2.35 0.04 -8.17
CA PRO A 17 -1.40 -0.93 -7.64
C PRO A 17 -0.10 -0.26 -7.22
N PHE A 18 0.55 -0.79 -6.18
CA PHE A 18 1.91 -0.37 -5.80
C PHE A 18 2.82 -1.56 -5.58
N LYS A 19 4.13 -1.34 -5.71
CA LYS A 19 5.16 -2.36 -5.53
C LYS A 19 6.32 -1.83 -4.70
N VAL A 20 6.84 -2.69 -3.84
CA VAL A 20 8.07 -2.45 -3.08
C VAL A 20 9.11 -3.45 -3.54
N SER A 21 10.35 -3.00 -3.72
CA SER A 21 11.49 -3.82 -4.12
C SER A 21 12.74 -3.36 -3.40
N HIS A 22 13.37 -4.28 -2.67
CA HIS A 22 14.64 -4.04 -1.98
C HIS A 22 15.68 -5.07 -2.43
N GLN A 23 16.79 -4.58 -2.96
CA GLN A 23 17.91 -5.42 -3.29
C GLN A 23 18.69 -5.78 -2.02
N LEU A 24 18.96 -7.07 -1.84
CA LEU A 24 19.65 -7.58 -0.67
C LEU A 24 21.10 -7.93 -1.02
N PRO A 25 22.01 -7.94 -0.02
CA PRO A 25 23.37 -8.40 -0.23
C PRO A 25 23.42 -9.80 -0.84
N ALA A 26 24.33 -10.01 -1.79
CA ALA A 26 24.52 -11.35 -2.36
C ALA A 26 25.09 -12.28 -1.29
N ILE A 27 24.53 -13.48 -1.17
CA ILE A 27 25.04 -14.50 -0.26
C ILE A 27 25.38 -15.78 -1.05
N SER A 28 26.55 -16.34 -0.77
CA SER A 28 27.00 -17.61 -1.35
C SER A 28 26.72 -18.78 -0.40
N SER A 29 26.67 -20.01 -0.92
CA SER A 29 26.60 -21.23 -0.10
C SER A 29 27.81 -21.40 0.82
N THR A 30 28.96 -20.80 0.48
CA THR A 30 30.19 -20.78 1.29
C THR A 30 30.35 -19.50 2.11
N ALA A 31 29.29 -18.69 2.28
CA ALA A 31 29.33 -17.42 2.98
C ALA A 31 29.79 -17.57 4.45
N SER A 32 30.61 -16.62 4.89
CA SER A 32 31.06 -16.54 6.28
C SER A 32 29.91 -16.21 7.23
N THR A 33 30.14 -16.36 8.54
CA THR A 33 29.16 -15.93 9.56
C THR A 33 28.91 -14.42 9.49
N THR A 34 29.92 -13.61 9.17
CA THR A 34 29.81 -12.16 8.99
C THR A 34 28.94 -11.80 7.79
N ASP A 35 29.10 -12.50 6.66
CA ASP A 35 28.28 -12.27 5.47
C ASP A 35 26.81 -12.63 5.73
N LYS A 36 26.57 -13.75 6.45
CA LYS A 36 25.24 -14.16 6.90
C LYS A 36 24.60 -13.12 7.82
N ALA A 37 25.36 -12.60 8.79
CA ALA A 37 24.86 -11.56 9.69
C ALA A 37 24.48 -10.29 8.93
N SER A 38 25.34 -9.84 8.01
CA SER A 38 25.11 -8.65 7.17
C SER A 38 23.88 -8.82 6.28
N PHE A 39 23.70 -10.00 5.69
CA PHE A 39 22.50 -10.33 4.91
C PHE A 39 21.23 -10.27 5.75
N LEU A 40 21.24 -10.87 6.95
CA LEU A 40 20.07 -10.88 7.84
C LEU A 40 19.73 -9.50 8.38
N GLU A 41 20.74 -8.67 8.65
CA GLU A 41 20.56 -7.28 9.05
C GLU A 41 19.89 -6.47 7.93
N ALA A 42 20.42 -6.56 6.71
CA ALA A 42 19.83 -5.92 5.53
C ALA A 42 18.39 -6.40 5.29
N LEU A 43 18.14 -7.71 5.40
CA LEU A 43 16.80 -8.28 5.24
C LEU A 43 15.82 -7.72 6.28
N ARG A 44 16.21 -7.64 7.56
CA ARG A 44 15.36 -7.06 8.60
C ARG A 44 15.05 -5.59 8.34
N ALA A 45 16.06 -4.81 7.94
CA ALA A 45 15.86 -3.41 7.60
C ALA A 45 14.91 -3.24 6.40
N SER A 46 15.08 -4.05 5.33
CA SER A 46 14.19 -4.05 4.17
C SER A 46 12.75 -4.44 4.52
N ILE A 47 12.56 -5.41 5.44
CA ILE A 47 11.23 -5.79 5.92
C ILE A 47 10.57 -4.64 6.69
N ALA A 48 11.29 -4.00 7.61
CA ALA A 48 10.77 -2.87 8.38
C ALA A 48 10.40 -1.70 7.46
N ALA A 49 11.24 -1.40 6.47
CA ALA A 49 10.95 -0.38 5.45
C ALA A 49 9.71 -0.75 4.61
N THR A 50 9.60 -2.00 4.16
CA THR A 50 8.44 -2.48 3.40
C THR A 50 7.15 -2.34 4.21
N GLN A 51 7.18 -2.70 5.50
CA GLN A 51 6.04 -2.56 6.39
C GLN A 51 5.64 -1.09 6.57
N ALA A 52 6.61 -0.19 6.77
CA ALA A 52 6.35 1.23 6.88
C ALA A 52 5.67 1.79 5.60
N THR A 53 6.20 1.45 4.43
CA THR A 53 5.61 1.85 3.14
C THR A 53 4.19 1.33 2.99
N ILE A 54 3.93 0.05 3.27
CA ILE A 54 2.58 -0.52 3.17
C ILE A 54 1.62 0.20 4.11
N ASN A 55 2.02 0.42 5.37
CA ASN A 55 1.16 1.12 6.33
C ASN A 55 0.86 2.53 5.88
N GLN A 56 1.84 3.27 5.37
CA GLN A 56 1.65 4.61 4.85
C GLN A 56 0.68 4.63 3.66
N GLU A 57 0.91 3.78 2.66
CA GLU A 57 0.09 3.70 1.45
C GLU A 57 -1.36 3.33 1.75
N LEU A 58 -1.58 2.31 2.58
CA LEU A 58 -2.93 1.87 2.93
C LEU A 58 -3.66 2.89 3.80
N THR A 59 -2.95 3.55 4.74
CA THR A 59 -3.54 4.58 5.58
C THR A 59 -3.97 5.79 4.75
N ALA A 60 -3.12 6.26 3.83
CA ALA A 60 -3.46 7.37 2.94
C ALA A 60 -4.71 7.07 2.09
N ARG A 61 -4.84 5.82 1.62
CA ARG A 61 -6.03 5.38 0.86
C ARG A 61 -7.29 5.34 1.71
N MET A 62 -7.19 4.84 2.95
CA MET A 62 -8.31 4.88 3.89
C MET A 62 -8.80 6.31 4.16
N GLU A 63 -7.88 7.26 4.27
CA GLU A 63 -8.22 8.69 4.43
C GLU A 63 -8.90 9.26 3.19
N GLN A 64 -8.41 8.90 2.00
CA GLN A 64 -9.03 9.27 0.73
C GLN A 64 -10.45 8.69 0.59
N ASP A 65 -10.63 7.42 0.91
CA ASP A 65 -11.93 6.74 0.85
C ASP A 65 -12.92 7.39 1.83
N LYS A 66 -12.48 7.66 3.06
CA LYS A 66 -13.30 8.37 4.05
C LYS A 66 -13.73 9.77 3.58
N ALA A 67 -12.83 10.51 2.94
CA ALA A 67 -13.15 11.84 2.41
C ALA A 67 -14.14 11.77 1.23
N ARG A 68 -14.00 10.74 0.38
CA ARG A 68 -14.93 10.49 -0.74
C ARG A 68 -16.33 10.16 -0.21
N ASP A 69 -16.42 9.28 0.77
CA ASP A 69 -17.71 8.83 1.32
C ASP A 69 -18.42 10.00 2.04
N ALA A 70 -17.70 10.80 2.83
CA ALA A 70 -18.27 12.00 3.45
C ALA A 70 -18.76 13.05 2.42
N ALA A 71 -18.08 13.18 1.28
CA ALA A 71 -18.53 14.07 0.20
C ALA A 71 -19.75 13.52 -0.55
N ALA A 72 -19.91 12.19 -0.62
CA ALA A 72 -21.10 11.56 -1.19
C ALA A 72 -22.31 11.75 -0.27
N GLU A 73 -22.14 11.52 1.04
CA GLU A 73 -23.18 11.75 2.06
C GLU A 73 -23.65 13.21 2.06
N ALA A 74 -22.73 14.18 2.03
CA ALA A 74 -23.09 15.60 1.98
C ALA A 74 -23.93 15.96 0.74
N LYS A 75 -23.62 15.39 -0.43
CA LYS A 75 -24.42 15.58 -1.65
C LYS A 75 -25.79 14.94 -1.56
N GLU A 76 -25.90 13.79 -0.89
CA GLU A 76 -27.18 13.11 -0.67
C GLU A 76 -28.07 13.91 0.29
N GLU A 77 -27.49 14.49 1.36
CA GLU A 77 -28.20 15.40 2.27
C GLU A 77 -28.66 16.70 1.60
N GLU A 78 -27.83 17.30 0.73
CA GLU A 78 -28.19 18.49 -0.06
C GLU A 78 -29.38 18.22 -1.02
N ASN A 79 -29.48 16.99 -1.54
CA ASN A 79 -30.58 16.57 -2.40
C ASN A 79 -31.86 16.18 -1.63
N TYR A 80 -31.80 16.07 -0.30
CA TYR A 80 -32.94 15.63 0.53
C TYR A 80 -34.03 16.71 0.72
N GLY A 81 -33.82 17.91 0.17
CA GLY A 81 -34.76 19.05 0.22
C GLY A 81 -35.31 19.50 -1.13
N GLU A 82 -34.87 18.89 -2.23
CA GLU A 82 -35.51 19.04 -3.54
C GLU A 82 -36.48 17.86 -3.69
N GLU A 83 -37.76 18.06 -3.39
CA GLU A 83 -38.75 17.08 -3.84
C GLU A 83 -38.69 17.05 -5.37
N VAL A 84 -38.16 15.96 -5.92
CA VAL A 84 -38.33 15.63 -7.33
C VAL A 84 -39.83 15.38 -7.50
N VAL A 85 -40.57 16.45 -7.78
CA VAL A 85 -41.92 16.36 -8.29
C VAL A 85 -41.75 15.68 -9.65
N GLU A 86 -41.92 14.36 -9.66
CA GLU A 86 -42.23 13.65 -10.89
C GLU A 86 -43.55 14.24 -11.40
N GLU A 87 -43.47 15.22 -12.31
CA GLU A 87 -44.62 15.66 -13.08
C GLU A 87 -45.07 14.47 -13.93
N GLU A 88 -46.13 13.79 -13.45
CA GLU A 88 -46.94 12.87 -14.25
C GLU A 88 -47.56 13.64 -15.42
N ASP A 89 -47.19 13.30 -16.65
CA ASP A 89 -47.93 13.59 -17.90
C ASP A 89 -48.03 12.31 -18.75
#